data_AF-A0A852DRT7-F1
#
_entry.id   AF-A0A852DRT7-F1
#
_cell.length_a   1.000
_cell.length_b   1.000
_cell.length_c   1.000
_cell.angle_alpha   90.00
_cell.angle_beta   90.00
_cell.angle_gamma   90.00
#
_symmetry.space_group_name_H-M   'P 1'
#
loop_
_entity.id
_entity.type
_entity.pdbx_description
1 polymer ?
#
loop_
_entity_poly.entity_id
_entity_poly.type
_entity_poly.pdbx_seq_one_letter_code
_entity_poly.pdbx_strand_id
1 'polypeptide(L)' 'QVCGEKNRFEKLMEYFRNEDTNIDFMVACMQFINIVVHSVENMNFRVFLQYEFTHLGLDQYLEVGDPSGG' A
#
# COMPACT_ATOMS: atom_id res chain seq x y z
N GLN A 1 -12.30 0.03 20.72
CA GLN A 1 -10.89 -0.40 20.59
C GLN A 1 -10.48 -0.08 19.17
N VAL A 2 -9.63 0.94 19.00
CA VAL A 2 -9.05 1.24 17.69
C VAL A 2 -8.30 -0.04 17.27
N CYS A 3 -8.54 -0.50 16.04
CA CYS A 3 -8.10 -1.80 15.50
C CYS A 3 -6.75 -2.25 16.10
N GLY A 4 -6.69 -3.44 16.72
CA GLY A 4 -5.48 -3.97 17.38
C GLY A 4 -4.38 -4.40 16.40
N GLU A 5 -4.14 -3.59 15.37
CA GLU A 5 -3.09 -3.78 14.37
C GLU A 5 -1.71 -3.63 15.02
N LYS A 6 -0.77 -4.44 14.58
CA LYS A 6 0.63 -4.36 15.04
C LYS A 6 1.34 -3.21 14.34
N ASN A 7 1.05 -3.01 13.05
CA ASN A 7 1.59 -1.93 12.23
C ASN A 7 0.46 -1.10 11.63
N ARG A 8 0.70 0.19 11.38
CA ARG A 8 -0.27 1.04 10.69
C ARG A 8 -0.53 0.49 9.29
N PHE A 9 -1.77 0.58 8.84
CA PHE A 9 -2.22 0.11 7.51
C PHE A 9 -2.15 -1.41 7.30
N GLU A 10 -1.93 -2.21 8.35
CA GLU A 10 -1.83 -3.66 8.23
C GLU A 10 -3.11 -4.28 7.65
N LYS A 11 -4.30 -3.93 8.15
CA LYS A 11 -5.55 -4.43 7.57
C LYS A 11 -5.87 -3.84 6.21
N LEU A 12 -5.49 -2.58 5.95
CA LEU A 12 -5.63 -2.01 4.61
C LEU A 12 -4.89 -2.87 3.59
N MET A 13 -3.65 -3.25 3.91
CA MET A 13 -2.82 -4.10 3.06
C MET A 13 -3.31 -5.56 3.03
N GLU A 14 -3.93 -6.05 4.09
CA GLU A 14 -4.61 -7.36 4.10
C GLU A 14 -5.81 -7.37 3.13
N TYR A 15 -6.71 -6.39 3.21
CA TYR A 15 -7.86 -6.29 2.31
C TYR A 15 -7.44 -6.04 0.87
N PHE A 16 -6.49 -5.13 0.65
CA PHE A 16 -6.02 -4.79 -0.70
C PHE A 16 -5.37 -5.98 -1.42
N ARG A 17 -4.53 -6.76 -0.73
CA ARG A 17 -3.82 -7.90 -1.36
C ARG A 17 -4.72 -9.12 -1.60
N ASN A 18 -5.79 -9.27 -0.82
CA ASN A 18 -6.72 -10.38 -0.93
C ASN A 18 -7.90 -10.10 -1.88
N GLU A 19 -7.98 -8.90 -2.46
CA GLU A 19 -9.00 -8.53 -3.43
C GLU A 19 -8.44 -8.62 -4.85
N ASP A 20 -9.13 -9.37 -5.71
CA ASP A 20 -8.83 -9.57 -7.13
C ASP A 20 -10.05 -9.33 -8.04
N THR A 21 -11.24 -9.15 -7.45
CA THR A 21 -12.50 -9.03 -8.20
C THR A 21 -13.00 -7.58 -8.30
N ASN A 22 -12.80 -6.79 -7.25
CA ASN A 22 -13.28 -5.41 -7.20
C ASN A 22 -12.21 -4.41 -7.63
N ILE A 23 -12.12 -4.16 -8.94
CA ILE A 23 -11.14 -3.25 -9.55
C ILE A 23 -11.27 -1.83 -8.99
N ASP A 24 -12.49 -1.32 -8.78
CA ASP A 24 -12.71 0.03 -8.26
C ASP A 24 -12.15 0.18 -6.84
N PHE A 25 -12.34 -0.84 -6.00
CA PHE A 25 -11.73 -0.89 -4.67
C PHE A 25 -10.21 -0.91 -4.74
N MET A 26 -9.64 -1.75 -5.62
CA MET A 26 -8.18 -1.84 -5.79
C MET A 26 -7.59 -0.51 -6.24
N VAL A 27 -8.22 0.15 -7.22
CA VAL A 27 -7.82 1.48 -7.72
C VAL A 27 -7.92 2.52 -6.60
N ALA A 28 -9.02 2.55 -5.85
CA ALA A 28 -9.20 3.47 -4.73
C ALA A 28 -8.16 3.26 -3.62
N CYS A 29 -7.84 2.01 -3.28
CA CYS A 29 -6.80 1.67 -2.29
C CYS A 29 -5.43 2.15 -2.76
N MET A 30 -5.07 1.89 -4.01
CA MET A 30 -3.80 2.33 -4.58
C MET A 30 -3.70 3.85 -4.64
N GLN A 31 -4.79 4.53 -5.01
CA GLN A 31 -4.86 6.00 -4.98
C GLN A 31 -4.66 6.55 -3.56
N PHE A 32 -5.31 5.94 -2.55
CA PHE A 32 -5.13 6.33 -1.16
C PHE A 32 -3.67 6.19 -0.72
N ILE A 33 -3.04 5.03 -0.97
CA ILE A 33 -1.64 4.77 -0.64
C ILE A 33 -0.74 5.81 -1.33
N ASN A 34 -0.97 6.06 -2.61
CA ASN A 34 -0.22 7.05 -3.38
C ASN A 34 -0.34 8.45 -2.77
N ILE A 35 -1.54 8.88 -2.37
CA ILE A 35 -1.74 10.17 -1.71
C ILE A 35 -0.97 10.21 -0.40
N VAL A 36 -1.12 9.21 0.47
CA VAL A 36 -0.44 9.17 1.79
C VAL A 36 1.08 9.29 1.64
N VAL A 37 1.68 8.55 0.71
CA VAL A 37 3.13 8.58 0.49
C VAL A 37 3.59 9.88 -0.18
N HIS A 38 2.84 10.38 -1.17
CA HIS A 38 3.31 11.45 -2.06
C HIS A 38 2.85 12.85 -1.68
N SER A 39 1.86 13.00 -0.78
CA SER A 39 1.38 14.33 -0.38
C SER A 39 2.28 15.03 0.62
N VAL A 40 3.32 14.38 1.14
CA VAL A 40 4.19 14.95 2.17
C VAL A 40 5.35 15.75 1.56
N GLU A 41 5.63 16.93 2.11
CA GLU A 41 6.70 17.82 1.61
C GLU A 41 8.10 17.31 1.98
N ASN A 42 8.23 16.69 3.15
CA ASN A 42 9.52 16.21 3.64
C ASN A 42 9.91 14.90 2.95
N MET A 43 10.97 14.94 2.16
CA MET A 43 11.45 13.78 1.40
C MET A 43 11.90 12.61 2.28
N ASN A 44 12.47 12.85 3.46
CA ASN A 44 12.81 11.77 4.39
C ASN A 44 11.56 11.10 4.95
N PHE A 45 10.51 11.89 5.23
CA PHE A 45 9.24 11.34 5.68
C PHE A 45 8.54 10.57 4.57
N ARG A 46 8.61 11.05 3.32
CA ARG A 46 8.14 10.31 2.14
C ARG A 46 8.83 8.95 2.02
N VAL A 47 10.16 8.90 2.11
CA VAL A 47 10.93 7.64 2.05
C VAL A 47 10.55 6.71 3.21
N PHE A 48 10.35 7.25 4.41
CA PHE A 48 9.86 6.47 5.55
C PHE A 48 8.49 5.84 5.28
N LEU A 49 7.53 6.61 4.78
CA LEU A 49 6.18 6.10 4.45
C LEU A 49 6.22 5.08 3.32
N GLN A 50 7.09 5.30 2.32
CA GLN A 50 7.29 4.33 1.25
C GLN A 50 7.80 3.00 1.82
N TYR A 51 8.81 3.04 2.69
CA TYR A 51 9.31 1.85 3.37
C TYR A 51 8.24 1.18 4.25
N GLU A 52 7.37 1.95 4.91
CA GLU A 52 6.25 1.41 5.70
C GLU A 52 5.35 0.51 4.84
N PHE A 53 5.01 0.92 3.61
CA PHE A 53 4.23 0.10 2.68
C PHE A 53 5.04 -1.04 2.03
N THR A 54 6.32 -0.84 1.71
CA THR A 54 7.23 -1.92 1.27
C THR A 54 7.29 -3.04 2.31
N HIS A 55 7.43 -2.69 3.59
CA HIS A 55 7.49 -3.66 4.70
C HIS A 55 6.17 -4.41 4.90
N LEU A 56 5.04 -3.82 4.49
CA LEU A 56 3.73 -4.48 4.48
C LEU A 56 3.48 -5.34 3.23
N GLY A 57 4.43 -5.39 2.31
CA GLY A 57 4.38 -6.27 1.15
C GLY A 57 3.77 -5.65 -0.12
N LEU A 58 3.70 -4.31 -0.21
CA LEU A 58 3.11 -3.63 -1.37
C LEU A 58 3.91 -3.89 -2.65
N ASP A 59 5.24 -3.78 -2.60
CA ASP A 59 6.09 -3.91 -3.78
C ASP A 59 5.98 -5.32 -4.39
N GLN A 60 6.03 -6.36 -3.53
CA GLN A 60 5.88 -7.75 -3.96
C GLN A 60 4.51 -8.02 -4.58
N TYR A 61 3.46 -7.38 -4.06
CA TYR A 61 2.12 -7.52 -4.64
C TYR A 61 2.03 -6.88 -6.03
N LEU A 62 2.65 -5.72 -6.23
CA LEU A 62 2.64 -5.02 -7.53
C LEU A 62 3.50 -5.73 -8.58
N GLU A 63 4.62 -6.32 -8.20
CA GLU A 63 5.47 -7.11 -9.10
C GLU A 63 4.75 -8.32 -9.70
N VAL A 64 3.86 -8.98 -8.93
CA VAL A 64 3.05 -10.11 -9.44
C VAL A 64 2.06 -9.67 -10.52
N GLY A 65 1.62 -8.40 -10.48
CA GLY A 65 0.71 -7.82 -11.46
C GLY A 65 1.39 -7.30 -12.72
N ASP A 66 2.72 -7.20 -12.75
CA ASP A 66 3.47 -6.78 -13.94
C ASP A 66 3.86 -8.00 -14.80
N PRO A 67 3.19 -8.24 -15.95
CA PRO A 67 3.56 -9.34 -16.85
C PRO A 67 4.93 -9.11 -17.51
N SER A 68 5.52 -7.93 -17.33
CA SER A 68 6.76 -7.47 -17.95
C SER A 68 8.00 -7.65 -17.08
N GLY A 69 7.87 -8.24 -15.88
CA GLY A 69 8.88 -8.29 -14.81
C GLY A 69 10.32 -8.12 -15.29
N GLY A 70 10.99 -7.08 -14.76
CA GLY A 70 12.28 -6.52 -15.17
C GLY A 70 13.35 -7.45 -15.77
#